data_AF-A0A2W5H7H0-F1
#
_entry.id   AF-A0A2W5H7H0-F1
#
_cell.length_a   1.000
_cell.length_b   1.000
_cell.length_c   1.000
_cell.angle_alpha   90.00
_cell.angle_beta   90.00
_cell.angle_gamma   90.00
#
_symmetry.space_group_name_H-M   'P 1'
#
loop_
_entity.id
_entity.type
_entity.pdbx_description
1 polymer ?
#
loop_
_entity_poly.entity_id
_entity_poly.type
_entity_poly.pdbx_seq_one_letter_code
_entity_poly.pdbx_strand_id
1 'polypeptide(L)'
;MDRLHMGKKIGLLIFVLLIGANVFAQLGLKLDVSSHSIGKDEVVQVSYTVQNASELNSNLSVSRFPGWKIVSGPQTSQETSIINGVRSSSIGYVYLLMPQKTGTLSIPGATITADGKQLSCSGTTIKVS
;
A
#
# COMPACT_ATOMS: atom_id res chain seq x y z
N MET A 1 29.40 -26.27 -40.04
CA MET A 1 30.07 -25.26 -39.19
C MET A 1 29.07 -24.77 -38.14
N ASP A 2 28.51 -25.63 -37.28
CA ASP A 2 27.23 -25.27 -36.62
C ASP A 2 27.15 -25.60 -35.11
N ARG A 3 28.26 -25.99 -34.47
CA ARG A 3 28.28 -26.36 -33.04
C ARG A 3 28.75 -25.22 -32.12
N LEU A 4 29.51 -24.26 -32.64
CA LEU A 4 30.04 -23.13 -31.87
C LEU A 4 28.96 -22.08 -31.53
N HIS A 5 27.96 -21.90 -32.41
CA HIS A 5 26.84 -20.97 -32.18
C HIS A 5 25.80 -21.50 -31.18
N MET A 6 25.70 -22.82 -31.01
CA MET A 6 24.68 -23.45 -30.14
C MET A 6 25.04 -23.35 -28.66
N GLY A 7 26.32 -23.58 -28.30
CA GLY A 7 26.80 -23.46 -26.91
C GLY A 7 26.71 -22.03 -26.35
N LYS A 8 26.92 -21.02 -27.21
CA LYS A 8 26.80 -19.60 -26.82
C LYS A 8 25.34 -19.19 -26.57
N LYS A 9 24.39 -19.75 -27.33
CA LYS A 9 22.93 -19.57 -27.14
C LYS A 9 22.42 -20.29 -25.89
N ILE A 10 22.97 -21.47 -25.59
CA ILE A 10 22.64 -22.25 -24.38
C ILE A 10 23.20 -21.56 -23.13
N GLY A 11 24.43 -21.05 -23.18
CA GLY A 11 25.00 -20.23 -22.10
C GLY A 11 24.21 -18.94 -21.85
N LEU A 12 23.74 -18.28 -22.92
CA LEU A 12 22.87 -17.10 -22.83
C LEU A 12 21.51 -17.45 -22.21
N LEU A 13 20.90 -18.59 -22.56
CA LEU A 13 19.65 -19.06 -21.98
C LEU A 13 19.77 -19.39 -20.49
N ILE A 14 20.87 -20.00 -20.06
CA ILE A 14 21.15 -20.29 -18.65
C ILE A 14 21.41 -19.00 -17.86
N PHE A 15 22.11 -18.03 -18.45
CA PHE A 15 22.33 -16.71 -17.86
C PHE A 15 21.03 -15.91 -17.71
N VAL A 16 20.10 -16.02 -18.67
CA VAL A 16 18.76 -15.41 -18.60
C VAL A 16 17.87 -16.09 -17.54
N LEU A 17 18.01 -17.39 -17.30
CA LEU A 17 17.24 -18.14 -16.30
C LEU A 17 17.72 -17.90 -14.85
N LEU A 18 18.99 -17.52 -14.66
CA LEU A 18 19.59 -17.17 -13.37
C LEU A 18 19.24 -15.74 -12.91
N ILE A 19 18.63 -14.92 -13.76
CA ILE A 19 18.08 -13.60 -13.40
C ILE A 19 16.62 -13.75 -12.94
N GLY A 20 16.30 -14.87 -12.26
CA GLY A 20 15.13 -14.97 -11.41
C GLY A 20 15.30 -13.99 -10.25
N ALA A 21 15.07 -12.71 -10.50
CA ALA A 21 15.10 -11.66 -9.49
C ALA A 21 14.00 -11.99 -8.48
N ASN A 22 14.41 -12.43 -7.28
CA ASN A 22 13.52 -12.45 -6.13
C ASN A 22 13.15 -11.00 -5.84
N VAL A 23 12.03 -10.54 -6.38
CA VAL A 23 11.42 -9.26 -6.00
C VAL A 23 10.84 -9.45 -4.61
N PHE A 24 11.68 -9.24 -3.59
CA PHE A 24 11.17 -9.07 -2.24
C PHE A 24 10.39 -7.76 -2.23
N ALA A 25 9.09 -7.85 -1.98
CA ALA A 25 8.25 -6.69 -1.88
C ALA A 25 8.68 -5.87 -0.65
N GLN A 26 8.91 -4.58 -0.84
CA GLN A 26 9.48 -3.70 0.18
C GLN A 26 8.46 -3.41 1.29
N LEU A 27 8.91 -3.42 2.55
CA LEU A 27 8.12 -2.95 3.69
C LEU A 27 7.71 -1.49 3.47
N GLY A 28 6.41 -1.20 3.55
CA GLY A 28 5.93 0.16 3.32
C GLY A 28 4.51 0.40 3.79
N LEU A 29 4.21 1.68 4.07
CA LEU A 29 2.87 2.17 4.35
C LEU A 29 2.37 2.96 3.13
N LYS A 30 1.20 2.59 2.61
CA LYS A 30 0.55 3.23 1.46
C LYS A 30 -0.76 3.88 1.89
N LEU A 31 -1.02 5.09 1.39
CA LEU A 31 -2.34 5.73 1.39
C LEU A 31 -2.98 5.55 0.01
N ASP A 32 -4.23 5.12 -0.02
CA ASP A 32 -5.04 4.99 -1.22
C ASP A 32 -6.45 5.57 -0.97
N VAL A 33 -7.07 6.15 -2.01
CA VAL A 33 -8.43 6.70 -1.92
C VAL A 33 -9.25 6.26 -3.13
N SER A 34 -10.52 5.94 -2.92
CA SER A 34 -11.37 5.42 -4.01
C SER A 34 -11.65 6.44 -5.13
N SER A 35 -11.56 7.74 -4.85
CA SER A 35 -11.65 8.80 -5.86
C SER A 35 -10.92 10.07 -5.40
N HIS A 36 -10.40 10.85 -6.35
CA HIS A 36 -9.83 12.18 -6.11
C HIS A 36 -10.83 13.32 -6.39
N SER A 37 -12.04 12.99 -6.85
CA SER A 37 -13.13 13.93 -7.06
C SER A 37 -14.47 13.29 -6.69
N ILE A 38 -15.25 13.94 -5.84
CA ILE A 38 -16.54 13.44 -5.36
C ILE A 38 -17.59 14.56 -5.28
N GLY A 39 -18.86 14.19 -5.27
CA GLY A 39 -19.97 15.06 -4.93
C GLY A 39 -20.06 15.36 -3.42
N LYS A 40 -20.74 16.45 -3.05
CA LYS A 40 -20.97 16.81 -1.63
C LYS A 40 -21.66 15.71 -0.81
N ASP A 41 -22.53 14.91 -1.42
CA ASP A 41 -23.30 13.85 -0.75
C ASP A 41 -22.69 12.45 -0.94
N GLU A 42 -21.51 12.38 -1.56
CA GLU A 42 -20.81 11.12 -1.80
C GLU A 42 -19.81 10.80 -0.69
N VAL A 43 -19.57 9.51 -0.50
CA VAL A 43 -18.59 8.99 0.45
C VAL A 43 -17.33 8.59 -0.31
N VAL A 44 -16.17 8.96 0.21
CA VAL A 44 -14.88 8.42 -0.25
C VAL A 44 -14.35 7.39 0.74
N GLN A 45 -13.81 6.30 0.21
CA GLN A 45 -13.07 5.32 0.97
C GLN A 45 -11.60 5.72 1.02
N VAL A 46 -11.03 5.78 2.23
CA VAL A 46 -9.61 6.04 2.48
C VAL A 46 -9.00 4.80 3.09
N SER A 47 -7.94 4.27 2.48
CA SER A 47 -7.26 3.05 2.91
C SER A 47 -5.80 3.33 3.22
N TYR A 48 -5.37 3.02 4.44
CA TYR A 48 -3.96 2.98 4.82
C TYR A 48 -3.51 1.53 4.92
N THR A 49 -2.55 1.11 4.12
CA THR A 49 -2.13 -0.30 4.04
C THR A 49 -0.64 -0.43 4.33
N VAL A 50 -0.29 -1.19 5.36
CA VAL A 50 1.08 -1.68 5.55
C VAL A 50 1.24 -2.95 4.75
N GLN A 51 2.29 -3.02 3.94
CA GLN A 51 2.62 -4.18 3.11
C GLN A 51 3.97 -4.75 3.53
N ASN A 52 4.11 -6.07 3.45
CA ASN A 52 5.36 -6.82 3.65
C ASN A 52 5.97 -6.69 5.05
N ALA A 53 5.12 -6.66 6.06
CA ALA A 53 5.54 -6.72 7.45
C ALA A 53 5.73 -8.18 7.91
N SER A 54 6.80 -8.44 8.63
CA SER A 54 7.06 -9.74 9.28
C SER A 54 6.18 -9.91 10.50
N GLU A 55 5.90 -8.82 11.21
CA GLU A 55 5.05 -8.74 12.40
C GLU A 55 4.02 -7.61 12.31
N LEU A 56 2.80 -7.86 12.79
CA LEU A 56 1.68 -6.91 12.79
C LEU A 56 1.30 -6.49 14.22
N ASN A 57 2.23 -5.91 14.96
CA ASN A 57 2.05 -5.54 16.37
C ASN A 57 1.88 -4.03 16.61
N SER A 58 1.51 -3.26 15.58
CA SER A 58 1.50 -1.81 15.64
C SER A 58 0.18 -1.15 15.27
N ASN A 59 -0.08 -0.02 15.93
CA ASN A 59 -1.26 0.80 15.72
C ASN A 59 -0.95 1.92 14.73
N LEU A 60 -1.84 2.11 13.75
CA LEU A 60 -1.78 3.25 12.83
C LEU A 60 -2.00 4.56 13.59
N SER A 61 -1.11 5.52 13.40
CA SER A 61 -1.27 6.90 13.87
C SER A 61 -1.62 7.80 12.71
N VAL A 62 -2.87 8.29 12.69
CA VAL A 62 -3.38 9.24 11.71
C VAL A 62 -3.93 10.47 12.41
N SER A 63 -3.61 11.65 11.89
CA SER A 63 -4.19 12.91 12.39
C SER A 63 -5.70 12.95 12.10
N ARG A 64 -6.43 13.83 12.79
CA ARG A 64 -7.86 14.08 12.50
C ARG A 64 -8.06 14.42 11.02
N PHE A 65 -9.17 13.98 10.43
CA PHE A 65 -9.59 14.34 9.08
C PHE A 65 -10.33 15.70 9.06
N PRO A 66 -9.69 16.84 8.73
CA PRO A 66 -10.32 18.15 8.83
C PRO A 66 -11.28 18.37 7.67
N GLY A 67 -12.51 18.77 7.96
CA GLY A 67 -13.55 18.97 6.94
C GLY A 67 -14.23 17.67 6.48
N TRP A 68 -13.97 16.55 7.15
CA TRP A 68 -14.59 15.26 6.88
C TRP A 68 -15.38 14.77 8.09
N LYS A 69 -16.54 14.19 7.81
CA LYS A 69 -17.28 13.36 8.76
C LYS A 69 -16.87 11.91 8.55
N ILE A 70 -16.42 11.24 9.60
CA ILE A 70 -16.21 9.79 9.58
C ILE A 70 -17.60 9.13 9.64
N VAL A 71 -17.98 8.47 8.55
CA VAL A 71 -19.24 7.69 8.46
C VAL A 71 -19.02 6.30 9.06
N SER A 72 -17.85 5.71 8.81
CA SER A 72 -17.45 4.40 9.33
C SER A 72 -15.93 4.29 9.44
N GLY A 73 -15.46 3.41 10.33
CA GLY A 73 -14.07 2.99 10.44
C GLY A 73 -13.32 3.49 11.70
N PRO A 74 -12.04 3.10 11.87
CA PRO A 74 -11.30 2.25 10.94
C PRO A 74 -11.82 0.81 10.95
N GLN A 75 -12.11 0.27 9.76
CA GLN A 75 -12.24 -1.17 9.57
C GLN A 75 -10.86 -1.74 9.26
N THR A 76 -10.47 -2.81 9.93
CA THR A 76 -9.15 -3.42 9.76
C THR A 76 -9.22 -4.74 9.04
N SER A 77 -8.36 -4.94 8.03
CA SER A 77 -8.13 -6.25 7.41
C SER A 77 -6.68 -6.68 7.63
N GLN A 78 -6.45 -7.97 7.85
CA GLN A 78 -5.11 -8.53 8.01
C GLN A 78 -4.97 -9.75 7.11
N GLU A 79 -3.86 -9.81 6.39
CA GLU A 79 -3.52 -10.91 5.50
C GLU A 79 -2.10 -11.36 5.82
N THR A 80 -1.86 -12.67 5.84
CA THR A 80 -0.52 -13.25 5.98
C THR A 80 -0.32 -14.28 4.89
N SER A 81 0.80 -14.17 4.20
CA SER A 81 1.25 -15.12 3.18
C SER A 81 2.60 -15.69 3.59
N ILE A 82 2.81 -16.98 3.31
CA ILE A 82 4.09 -17.66 3.53
C ILE A 82 4.48 -18.29 2.20
N ILE A 83 5.50 -17.75 1.56
CA ILE A 83 5.99 -18.22 0.27
C ILE A 83 7.42 -18.73 0.47
N ASN A 84 7.66 -20.01 0.21
CA ASN A 84 8.97 -20.66 0.37
C ASN A 84 9.59 -20.44 1.77
N GLY A 85 8.75 -20.47 2.82
CA GLY A 85 9.18 -20.24 4.21
C GLY A 85 9.35 -18.76 4.59
N VAL A 86 9.24 -17.82 3.66
CA VAL A 86 9.28 -16.39 3.93
C VAL A 86 7.87 -15.91 4.26
N ARG A 87 7.68 -15.43 5.49
CA ARG A 87 6.42 -14.82 5.94
C ARG A 87 6.35 -13.35 5.49
N SER A 88 5.21 -12.95 4.94
CA SER A 88 4.87 -11.56 4.63
C SER A 88 3.44 -11.30 5.06
N SER A 89 3.22 -10.20 5.78
CA SER A 89 1.90 -9.81 6.28
C SER A 89 1.52 -8.42 5.79
N SER A 90 0.23 -8.18 5.65
CA SER A 90 -0.37 -6.91 5.25
C SER A 90 -1.49 -6.56 6.23
N ILE A 91 -1.59 -5.28 6.61
CA ILE A 91 -2.71 -4.77 7.40
C ILE A 91 -3.27 -3.50 6.75
N GLY A 92 -4.58 -3.51 6.48
CA GLY A 92 -5.32 -2.39 5.94
C GLY A 92 -6.19 -1.72 6.99
N TYR A 93 -6.24 -0.39 6.99
CA TYR A 93 -7.12 0.43 7.81
C TYR A 93 -7.99 1.28 6.89
N VAL A 94 -9.31 1.06 6.92
CA VAL A 94 -10.26 1.67 5.99
C VAL A 94 -11.22 2.59 6.72
N TYR A 95 -11.33 3.82 6.23
CA TYR A 95 -12.29 4.82 6.68
C TYR A 95 -13.25 5.18 5.54
N LEU A 96 -14.52 5.39 5.88
CA LEU A 96 -15.51 5.98 4.99
C LEU A 96 -15.75 7.43 5.42
N LEU A 97 -15.42 8.37 4.54
CA LEU A 97 -15.46 9.80 4.82
C LEU A 97 -16.49 10.50 3.94
N MET A 98 -17.31 11.33 4.56
CA MET A 98 -18.25 12.23 3.87
C MET A 98 -17.74 13.67 4.02
N PRO A 99 -17.68 14.46 2.93
CA PRO A 99 -17.19 15.82 3.02
C PRO A 99 -18.19 16.71 3.76
N GLN A 100 -17.69 17.65 4.58
CA GLN A 100 -18.54 18.61 5.30
C GLN A 100 -18.74 19.92 4.53
N LYS A 101 -17.94 20.15 3.48
CA LYS A 101 -17.99 21.35 2.63
C LYS A 101 -17.42 21.04 1.25
N THR A 102 -17.78 21.85 0.26
CA THR A 102 -17.20 21.82 -1.09
C THR A 102 -15.79 22.44 -1.09
N GLY A 103 -15.06 22.23 -2.19
CA GLY A 103 -13.68 22.68 -2.38
C GLY A 103 -12.67 21.54 -2.25
N THR A 104 -11.40 21.88 -2.05
CA THR A 104 -10.33 20.90 -1.91
C THR A 104 -10.13 20.56 -0.44
N LEU A 105 -10.38 19.30 -0.08
CA LEU A 105 -10.20 18.78 1.27
C LEU A 105 -8.99 17.86 1.33
N SER A 106 -8.23 17.90 2.43
CA SER A 106 -7.05 17.06 2.60
C SER A 106 -7.38 15.77 3.33
N ILE A 107 -6.75 14.68 2.89
CA ILE A 107 -6.62 13.42 3.61
C ILE A 107 -5.22 13.39 4.22
N PRO A 108 -5.09 13.33 5.56
CA PRO A 108 -3.78 13.39 6.21
C PRO A 108 -2.93 12.15 5.86
N GLY A 109 -1.62 12.34 5.91
CA GLY A 109 -0.69 11.22 5.96
C GLY A 109 -0.82 10.45 7.28
N ALA A 110 -0.14 9.31 7.36
CA ALA A 110 -0.13 8.49 8.57
C ALA A 110 1.26 7.95 8.85
N THR A 111 1.47 7.54 10.10
CA THR A 111 2.70 6.88 10.56
C THR A 111 2.36 5.58 11.29
N ILE A 112 3.26 4.60 11.21
CA ILE A 112 3.13 3.32 11.91
C ILE A 112 4.51 2.68 12.08
N THR A 113 4.73 1.94 13.16
CA THR A 113 5.98 1.21 13.38
C THR A 113 5.80 -0.24 12.93
N ALA A 114 6.49 -0.73 11.91
CA ALA A 114 6.43 -2.15 11.54
C ALA A 114 7.84 -2.72 11.44
N ASP A 115 8.05 -3.93 11.94
CA ASP A 115 9.37 -4.59 11.98
C ASP A 115 10.48 -3.70 12.60
N GLY A 116 10.14 -2.97 13.67
CA GLY A 116 11.04 -2.03 14.33
C GLY A 116 11.39 -0.76 13.54
N LYS A 117 10.78 -0.55 12.37
CA LYS A 117 10.97 0.64 11.51
C LYS A 117 9.75 1.54 11.54
N GLN A 118 9.95 2.84 11.71
CA GLN A 118 8.89 3.83 11.54
C GLN A 118 8.64 4.05 10.04
N LEU A 119 7.43 3.76 9.60
CA LEU A 119 6.93 4.00 8.26
C LEU A 119 6.02 5.23 8.26
N SER A 120 6.02 5.95 7.15
CA SER A 120 5.14 7.11 6.94
C SER A 120 4.65 7.16 5.51
N CYS A 121 3.43 7.64 5.30
CA CYS A 121 2.92 8.00 3.99
C CYS A 121 2.48 9.46 3.97
N SER A 122 2.69 10.13 2.84
CA SER A 122 2.18 11.48 2.61
C SER A 122 0.66 11.47 2.48
N GLY A 123 0.04 12.59 2.84
CA GLY A 123 -1.39 12.82 2.60
C GLY A 123 -1.69 13.09 1.13
N THR A 124 -2.98 13.17 0.80
CA THR A 124 -3.46 13.58 -0.52
C THR A 124 -4.62 14.57 -0.38
N THR A 125 -5.16 15.03 -1.50
CA THR A 125 -6.31 15.95 -1.54
C THR A 125 -7.41 15.40 -2.42
N ILE A 126 -8.66 15.69 -2.05
CA ILE A 126 -9.85 15.32 -2.81
C ILE A 126 -10.62 16.60 -3.14
N LYS A 127 -11.03 16.72 -4.40
CA LYS A 127 -11.91 17.78 -4.87
C LYS A 127 -13.37 17.41 -4.58
N VAL A 128 -14.09 18.31 -3.94
CA VAL A 128 -15.52 18.16 -3.63
C VAL A 128 -16.30 19.23 -4.39
N SER A 129 -17.23 18.81 -5.25
CA SER A 129 -18.09 19.69 -6.05
C SER A 129 -19.57 19.47 -5.81
#